data_AF-A0A146KLA9-F1
#
_entry.id   AF-A0A146KLA9-F1
#
_cell.length_a   1.000
_cell.length_b   1.000
_cell.length_c   1.000
_cell.angle_alpha   90.00
_cell.angle_beta   90.00
_cell.angle_gamma   90.00
#
_symmetry.space_group_name_H-M   'P 1'
#
loop_
_entity.id
_entity.type
_entity.pdbx_description
1 polymer ?
#
loop_
_entity_poly.entity_id
_entity_poly.type
_entity_poly.pdbx_seq_one_letter_code
_entity_poly.pdbx_strand_id
1 'polypeptide(L)'
;LLPCNLKRGLSALLNSDHIYNTAYHSLGIHFRQICLDKECKKVGLELVQTVSLVYDLAIVGRFQSHWSIQRLFGQGLGKTCPLAKSSKIIIDVTSNKTDNQFTLKPLKKFDFVTSTRSGISTTLAILDMSSHGSDSLYNIEVEYSRKKMYPVNVPPFVFASRYITGYGQEFGGITTKIHNRFWQPQKVILLENIPWFVPTYLHSLKVKHGDRDIKPIKIEYKPGKDRERPFYLEVLLEVPARSVVTVSVEFDYAFLKWQEYPPDANHGFYMGSASVTAYLPSARNYTAPPRDKTLFIESLNASRIGYLVRVTTETLIITLPTPDFSMPYNVICLACTVVALAFGPLHNITTKKFLVLKSQKKGLIRELIGKAKQIFKKDKTASKEDASQGKPDVPSPEKCTEHDKSE
;
A
#
# COMPACT_ATOMS: atom_id res chain seq x y z
N LEU A 1 12.65 -11.85 7.84
CA LEU A 1 11.74 -12.22 8.95
C LEU A 1 11.08 -13.59 8.77
N LEU A 2 10.94 -14.09 7.54
CA LEU A 2 10.49 -15.47 7.30
C LEU A 2 11.70 -16.41 7.32
N PRO A 3 11.71 -17.49 8.12
CA PRO A 3 12.92 -18.29 8.39
C PRO A 3 13.51 -18.95 7.13
N CYS A 4 12.71 -19.18 6.09
CA CYS A 4 13.17 -19.75 4.80
C CYS A 4 13.03 -18.78 3.61
N ASN A 5 12.70 -17.50 3.86
CA ASN A 5 12.46 -16.48 2.82
C ASN A 5 11.63 -17.04 1.64
N LEU A 6 12.05 -16.77 0.40
CA LEU A 6 11.38 -17.23 -0.83
C LEU A 6 11.85 -18.62 -1.30
N LYS A 7 12.77 -19.27 -0.58
CA LYS A 7 13.42 -20.51 -1.06
C LYS A 7 12.64 -21.79 -0.73
N ARG A 8 11.96 -21.84 0.42
CA ARG A 8 11.23 -23.03 0.90
C ARG A 8 10.00 -22.66 1.73
N GLY A 9 9.06 -23.61 1.82
CA GLY A 9 7.81 -23.48 2.56
C GLY A 9 6.76 -22.65 1.83
N LEU A 10 5.66 -22.35 2.53
CA LEU A 10 4.58 -21.53 1.97
C LEU A 10 5.02 -20.09 1.69
N SER A 11 6.07 -19.60 2.36
CA SER A 11 6.65 -18.28 2.08
C SER A 11 7.27 -18.19 0.69
N ALA A 12 7.62 -19.32 0.06
CA ALA A 12 8.07 -19.32 -1.33
C ALA A 12 7.00 -18.74 -2.25
N LEU A 13 5.71 -19.04 -2.02
CA LEU A 13 4.57 -18.57 -2.83
C LEU A 13 4.43 -17.04 -2.89
N LEU A 14 5.12 -16.29 -2.05
CA LEU A 14 5.05 -14.85 -2.00
C LEU A 14 5.83 -14.20 -3.15
N ASN A 15 5.36 -14.41 -4.38
CA ASN A 15 5.88 -13.76 -5.58
C ASN A 15 5.26 -12.36 -5.72
N SER A 16 6.10 -11.32 -5.82
CA SER A 16 5.68 -9.92 -5.95
C SER A 16 4.73 -9.70 -7.12
N ASP A 17 5.05 -10.26 -8.28
CA ASP A 17 4.36 -9.97 -9.54
C ASP A 17 2.90 -10.46 -9.49
N HIS A 18 2.68 -11.58 -8.80
CA HIS A 18 1.34 -12.16 -8.61
C HIS A 18 0.59 -11.54 -7.43
N ILE A 19 1.28 -11.18 -6.34
CA ILE A 19 0.66 -10.54 -5.18
C ILE A 19 0.09 -9.17 -5.55
N TYR A 20 0.86 -8.34 -6.27
CA TYR A 20 0.42 -6.99 -6.63
C TYR A 20 -0.61 -6.96 -7.77
N ASN A 21 -0.80 -8.07 -8.49
CA ASN A 21 -1.85 -8.23 -9.50
C ASN A 21 -3.19 -8.72 -8.91
N THR A 22 -3.35 -8.66 -7.59
CA THR A 22 -4.61 -8.99 -6.91
C THR A 22 -5.53 -7.78 -6.83
N ALA A 23 -6.84 -8.00 -6.76
CA ALA A 23 -7.82 -6.92 -6.61
C ALA A 23 -7.69 -6.20 -5.25
N TYR A 24 -7.24 -6.93 -4.22
CA TYR A 24 -6.87 -6.39 -2.93
C TYR A 24 -5.74 -7.21 -2.32
N HIS A 25 -4.74 -6.54 -1.78
CA HIS A 25 -3.71 -7.16 -0.94
C HIS A 25 -3.54 -6.38 0.36
N SER A 26 -3.21 -7.09 1.43
CA SER A 26 -2.85 -6.49 2.71
C SER A 26 -1.73 -7.29 3.35
N LEU A 27 -0.73 -6.57 3.86
CA LEU A 27 0.41 -7.11 4.58
C LEU A 27 0.36 -6.57 6.01
N GLY A 28 0.35 -7.47 6.99
CA GLY A 28 0.24 -7.11 8.40
C GLY A 28 1.38 -7.71 9.22
N ILE A 29 1.89 -6.93 10.18
CA ILE A 29 2.76 -7.42 11.25
C ILE A 29 2.07 -7.07 12.56
N HIS A 30 1.77 -8.10 13.35
CA HIS A 30 1.05 -7.96 14.60
C HIS A 30 1.78 -8.66 15.72
N PHE A 31 1.76 -8.06 16.90
CA PHE A 31 2.15 -8.71 18.14
C PHE A 31 0.90 -9.12 18.89
N ARG A 32 0.79 -10.41 19.21
CA ARG A 32 -0.30 -10.97 20.01
C ARG A 32 0.26 -11.46 21.33
N GLN A 33 -0.32 -11.02 22.42
CA GLN A 33 -0.07 -11.63 23.72
C GLN A 33 -0.82 -12.96 23.80
N ILE A 34 -0.10 -14.04 24.07
CA ILE A 34 -0.62 -15.39 24.21
C ILE A 34 -0.50 -15.87 25.65
N CYS A 35 -1.46 -16.67 26.11
CA CYS A 35 -1.39 -17.30 27.42
C CYS A 35 -0.54 -18.56 27.33
N LEU A 36 0.55 -18.65 28.10
CA LEU A 36 1.39 -19.86 28.14
C LEU A 36 0.80 -20.93 29.06
N ASP A 37 0.06 -20.50 30.10
CA ASP A 37 -0.62 -21.37 31.06
C ASP A 37 -2.14 -21.21 30.94
N LYS A 38 -2.91 -22.22 31.39
CA LYS A 38 -4.39 -22.20 31.37
C LYS A 38 -5.00 -21.01 32.13
N GLU A 39 -4.36 -20.59 33.22
CA GLU A 39 -4.79 -19.44 34.03
C GLU A 39 -4.31 -18.09 33.47
N CYS A 40 -3.56 -18.09 32.37
CA CYS A 40 -2.95 -16.90 31.74
C CYS A 40 -2.08 -16.04 32.67
N LYS A 41 -1.54 -16.60 33.76
CA LYS A 41 -0.62 -15.89 34.67
C LYS A 41 0.74 -15.61 34.00
N LYS A 42 1.22 -16.53 33.18
CA LYS A 42 2.40 -16.32 32.32
C LYS A 42 1.94 -15.98 30.90
N VAL A 43 2.43 -14.84 30.42
CA VAL A 43 2.15 -14.34 29.06
C VAL A 43 3.39 -14.51 28.18
N GLY A 44 3.16 -14.94 26.95
CA GLY A 44 4.13 -14.97 25.88
C GLY A 44 3.79 -13.92 24.82
N LEU A 45 4.79 -13.56 24.00
CA LEU A 45 4.60 -12.69 22.85
C LEU A 45 4.70 -13.52 21.57
N GLU A 46 3.69 -13.43 20.72
CA GLU A 46 3.69 -14.04 19.39
C GLU A 46 3.77 -12.94 18.32
N LEU A 47 4.72 -13.09 17.41
CA LEU A 47 4.81 -12.28 16.20
C LEU A 47 4.01 -12.96 15.09
N VAL A 48 2.95 -12.30 14.62
CA VAL A 48 2.08 -12.78 13.54
C VAL A 48 2.34 -11.91 12.31
N GLN A 49 2.70 -12.55 11.20
CA GLN A 49 2.81 -11.92 9.89
C GLN A 49 1.67 -12.43 9.02
N THR A 50 0.89 -11.52 8.46
CA THR A 50 -0.29 -11.85 7.64
C THR A 50 -0.12 -11.32 6.23
N VAL A 51 -0.54 -12.11 5.25
CA VAL A 51 -0.70 -11.71 3.86
C VAL A 51 -2.11 -12.10 3.45
N SER A 52 -2.95 -11.11 3.15
CA SER A 52 -4.33 -11.33 2.69
C SER A 52 -4.41 -10.89 1.24
N LEU A 53 -4.85 -11.80 0.37
CA LEU A 53 -4.93 -11.58 -1.08
C LEU A 53 -6.34 -11.91 -1.54
N VAL A 54 -6.95 -11.01 -2.32
CA VAL A 54 -8.25 -11.22 -2.95
C VAL A 54 -8.05 -11.19 -4.46
N TYR A 55 -8.21 -12.35 -5.07
CA TYR A 55 -8.06 -12.50 -6.52
C TYR A 55 -9.40 -12.33 -7.21
N ASP A 56 -9.40 -11.59 -8.33
CA ASP A 56 -10.49 -11.65 -9.28
C ASP A 56 -10.30 -12.87 -10.18
N LEU A 57 -11.09 -13.91 -9.92
CA LEU A 57 -11.03 -15.15 -10.68
C LEU A 57 -11.46 -14.97 -12.13
N ALA A 58 -12.21 -13.92 -12.53
CA ALA A 58 -12.51 -13.71 -13.94
C ALA A 58 -11.27 -13.26 -14.72
N ILE A 59 -10.47 -12.38 -14.12
CA ILE A 59 -9.23 -11.85 -14.71
C ILE A 59 -8.15 -12.93 -14.71
N VAL A 60 -7.88 -13.51 -13.55
CA VAL A 60 -6.88 -14.59 -13.42
C VAL A 60 -7.30 -15.80 -14.26
N GLY A 61 -8.61 -16.11 -14.24
CA GLY A 61 -9.29 -17.26 -14.83
C GLY A 61 -9.50 -17.25 -16.34
N ARG A 62 -9.25 -16.13 -17.05
CA ARG A 62 -9.71 -15.96 -18.45
C ARG A 62 -11.19 -16.36 -18.59
N PHE A 63 -12.04 -15.80 -17.72
CA PHE A 63 -13.48 -16.10 -17.64
C PHE A 63 -13.86 -17.51 -17.15
N GLN A 64 -12.93 -18.26 -16.56
CA GLN A 64 -13.22 -19.51 -15.86
C GLN A 64 -13.13 -19.28 -14.34
N SER A 65 -14.08 -19.80 -13.58
CA SER A 65 -14.06 -19.71 -12.11
C SER A 65 -13.06 -20.66 -11.44
N HIS A 66 -12.40 -21.54 -12.21
CA HIS A 66 -11.38 -22.47 -11.72
C HIS A 66 -10.14 -21.74 -11.22
N TRP A 67 -9.63 -22.16 -10.07
CA TRP A 67 -8.38 -21.64 -9.53
C TRP A 67 -7.42 -22.77 -9.19
N SER A 68 -6.13 -22.48 -9.33
CA SER A 68 -5.06 -23.35 -8.87
C SER A 68 -3.94 -22.53 -8.25
N ILE A 69 -3.14 -23.14 -7.39
CA ILE A 69 -2.06 -22.43 -6.68
C ILE A 69 -1.04 -21.85 -7.65
N GLN A 70 -0.68 -22.59 -8.69
CA GLN A 70 0.20 -22.10 -9.74
C GLN A 70 -0.40 -20.88 -10.47
N ARG A 71 -1.72 -20.84 -10.66
CA ARG A 71 -2.39 -19.72 -11.33
C ARG A 71 -2.48 -18.48 -10.45
N LEU A 72 -2.71 -18.67 -9.15
CA LEU A 72 -2.82 -17.58 -8.18
C LEU A 72 -1.44 -16.99 -7.85
N PHE A 73 -0.45 -17.83 -7.58
CA PHE A 73 0.87 -17.41 -7.05
C PHE A 73 2.01 -17.49 -8.07
N GLY A 74 1.76 -17.95 -9.29
CA GLY A 74 2.76 -18.08 -10.36
C GLY A 74 3.62 -19.34 -10.29
N GLN A 75 3.55 -20.10 -9.21
CA GLN A 75 4.35 -21.30 -9.01
C GLN A 75 3.61 -22.36 -8.18
N GLY A 76 4.03 -23.61 -8.35
CA GLY A 76 3.57 -24.71 -7.52
C GLY A 76 4.16 -24.67 -6.11
N LEU A 77 3.63 -25.51 -5.26
CA LEU A 77 4.06 -25.63 -3.87
C LEU A 77 5.33 -26.48 -3.77
N GLY A 78 6.33 -25.93 -3.10
CA GLY A 78 7.62 -26.59 -2.90
C GLY A 78 7.73 -27.35 -1.56
N LYS A 79 8.97 -27.71 -1.22
CA LYS A 79 9.31 -28.40 0.03
C LYS A 79 9.00 -27.55 1.27
N THR A 80 8.73 -28.21 2.39
CA THR A 80 8.60 -27.56 3.70
C THR A 80 9.86 -26.80 4.11
N CYS A 81 9.67 -25.76 4.91
CA CYS A 81 10.78 -25.04 5.55
C CYS A 81 11.34 -25.89 6.70
N PRO A 82 12.63 -26.26 6.72
CA PRO A 82 13.21 -27.08 7.79
C PRO A 82 13.11 -26.47 9.20
N LEU A 83 13.01 -25.15 9.28
CA LEU A 83 12.86 -24.43 10.55
C LEU A 83 11.40 -24.37 11.03
N ALA A 84 10.43 -24.76 10.21
CA ALA A 84 9.02 -24.72 10.57
C ALA A 84 8.60 -26.02 11.28
N LYS A 85 7.98 -25.89 12.46
CA LYS A 85 7.42 -27.03 13.21
C LYS A 85 6.17 -27.62 12.56
N SER A 86 5.42 -26.80 11.81
CA SER A 86 4.16 -27.18 11.16
C SER A 86 4.00 -26.40 9.87
N SER A 87 3.53 -27.05 8.82
CA SER A 87 3.23 -26.45 7.53
C SER A 87 2.03 -27.17 6.95
N LYS A 88 0.84 -26.58 7.08
CA LYS A 88 -0.44 -27.17 6.65
C LYS A 88 -1.19 -26.19 5.76
N ILE A 89 -1.84 -26.70 4.73
CA ILE A 89 -2.74 -25.93 3.87
C ILE A 89 -4.17 -26.32 4.24
N ILE A 90 -5.03 -25.33 4.43
CA ILE A 90 -6.40 -25.52 4.88
C ILE A 90 -7.31 -24.82 3.88
N ILE A 91 -8.25 -25.57 3.33
CA ILE A 91 -9.19 -25.11 2.32
C ILE A 91 -10.59 -25.27 2.89
N ASP A 92 -11.38 -24.20 2.89
CA ASP A 92 -12.79 -24.28 3.26
C ASP A 92 -13.58 -24.89 2.10
N VAL A 93 -14.19 -26.06 2.37
CA VAL A 93 -15.00 -26.81 1.40
C VAL A 93 -16.47 -26.87 1.78
N THR A 94 -16.90 -26.03 2.73
CA THR A 94 -18.27 -25.99 3.25
C THR A 94 -19.29 -25.72 2.12
N SER A 95 -18.95 -24.84 1.18
CA SER A 95 -19.84 -24.46 0.08
C SER A 95 -20.08 -25.58 -0.94
N ASN A 96 -19.23 -26.61 -1.00
CA ASN A 96 -19.33 -27.70 -1.97
C ASN A 96 -20.67 -28.45 -1.88
N LYS A 97 -21.28 -28.46 -0.68
CA LYS A 97 -22.58 -29.12 -0.43
C LYS A 97 -23.79 -28.24 -0.76
N THR A 98 -23.63 -26.91 -0.75
CA THR A 98 -24.76 -25.97 -0.79
C THR A 98 -24.90 -25.29 -2.14
N ASP A 99 -23.81 -24.81 -2.72
CA ASP A 99 -23.85 -24.03 -3.95
C ASP A 99 -22.57 -24.23 -4.77
N ASN A 100 -22.75 -24.70 -6.00
CA ASN A 100 -21.72 -25.13 -6.94
C ASN A 100 -20.76 -26.22 -6.46
N GLN A 101 -21.05 -27.44 -6.90
CA GLN A 101 -20.15 -28.58 -6.75
C GLN A 101 -18.81 -28.30 -7.43
N PHE A 102 -17.73 -28.52 -6.69
CA PHE A 102 -16.38 -28.44 -7.20
C PHE A 102 -15.58 -29.68 -6.82
N THR A 103 -14.62 -30.02 -7.66
CA THR A 103 -13.69 -31.12 -7.42
C THR A 103 -12.32 -30.58 -7.06
N LEU A 104 -11.79 -31.03 -5.92
CA LEU A 104 -10.45 -30.70 -5.44
C LEU A 104 -9.45 -31.73 -5.96
N LYS A 105 -8.38 -31.26 -6.62
CA LYS A 105 -7.30 -32.09 -7.13
C LYS A 105 -5.98 -31.71 -6.44
N PRO A 106 -5.17 -32.68 -5.97
CA PRO A 106 -5.44 -34.12 -5.88
C PRO A 106 -6.24 -34.50 -4.62
N LEU A 107 -7.39 -35.19 -4.77
CA LEU A 107 -8.29 -35.50 -3.65
C LEU A 107 -7.67 -36.41 -2.58
N LYS A 108 -6.87 -37.42 -2.98
CA LYS A 108 -6.33 -38.45 -2.09
C LYS A 108 -5.35 -37.94 -1.02
N LYS A 109 -4.93 -36.68 -1.08
CA LYS A 109 -3.95 -36.09 -0.15
C LYS A 109 -4.58 -35.25 0.96
N PHE A 110 -5.90 -35.04 0.94
CA PHE A 110 -6.58 -34.18 1.90
C PHE A 110 -7.30 -34.97 2.99
N ASP A 111 -7.10 -34.57 4.22
CA ASP A 111 -7.91 -34.99 5.37
C ASP A 111 -9.11 -34.05 5.51
N PHE A 112 -10.32 -34.61 5.55
CA PHE A 112 -11.55 -33.82 5.68
C PHE A 112 -11.98 -33.78 7.15
N VAL A 113 -12.01 -32.58 7.73
CA VAL A 113 -12.42 -32.35 9.12
C VAL A 113 -13.63 -31.42 9.14
N THR A 114 -14.68 -31.82 9.84
CA THR A 114 -15.82 -30.94 10.13
C THR A 114 -15.62 -30.32 11.50
N SER A 115 -15.48 -28.99 11.50
CA SER A 115 -15.35 -28.18 12.70
C SER A 115 -16.68 -27.52 13.04
N THR A 116 -17.21 -27.80 14.23
CA THR A 116 -18.44 -27.20 14.74
C THR A 116 -18.10 -26.20 15.84
N ARG A 117 -18.40 -24.92 15.59
CA ARG A 117 -18.18 -23.82 16.55
C ARG A 117 -19.46 -23.03 16.75
N SER A 118 -19.95 -22.99 18.00
CA SER A 118 -21.16 -22.24 18.37
C SER A 118 -22.37 -22.54 17.46
N GLY A 119 -22.58 -23.82 17.13
CA GLY A 119 -23.68 -24.30 16.28
C GLY A 119 -23.46 -24.19 14.77
N ILE A 120 -22.32 -23.66 14.32
CA ILE A 120 -21.97 -23.54 12.90
C ILE A 120 -20.96 -24.62 12.55
N SER A 121 -21.32 -25.49 11.60
CA SER A 121 -20.43 -26.50 11.04
C SER A 121 -19.73 -25.96 9.79
N THR A 122 -18.41 -26.12 9.77
CA THR A 122 -17.53 -25.79 8.64
C THR A 122 -16.76 -27.04 8.27
N THR A 123 -16.76 -27.43 7.00
CA THR A 123 -15.99 -28.57 6.52
C THR A 123 -14.71 -28.07 5.88
N LEU A 124 -13.57 -28.50 6.39
CA LEU A 124 -12.25 -28.07 5.95
C LEU A 124 -11.48 -29.26 5.38
N ALA A 125 -10.81 -29.05 4.26
CA ALA A 125 -9.84 -29.98 3.70
C ALA A 125 -8.43 -29.54 4.14
N ILE A 126 -7.71 -30.43 4.82
CA ILE A 126 -6.40 -30.17 5.40
C ILE A 126 -5.36 -31.00 4.65
N LEU A 127 -4.30 -30.34 4.20
CA LEU A 127 -3.14 -30.98 3.59
C LEU A 127 -1.92 -30.70 4.45
N ASP A 128 -1.29 -31.77 4.95
CA ASP A 128 0.01 -31.66 5.60
C ASP A 128 1.13 -31.70 4.54
N MET A 129 2.02 -30.72 4.61
CA MET A 129 3.14 -30.61 3.68
C MET A 129 4.27 -31.57 4.00
N SER A 130 4.38 -31.96 5.27
CA SER A 130 5.52 -32.73 5.78
C SER A 130 5.47 -34.20 5.38
N SER A 131 4.26 -34.74 5.18
CA SER A 131 4.02 -36.12 4.76
C SER A 131 4.31 -36.37 3.26
N HIS A 132 4.61 -35.31 2.50
CA HIS A 132 4.72 -35.40 1.04
C HIS A 132 6.06 -34.84 0.56
N GLY A 133 7.09 -35.69 0.63
CA GLY A 133 8.48 -35.39 0.23
C GLY A 133 8.80 -35.62 -1.24
N SER A 134 7.97 -35.14 -2.19
CA SER A 134 8.35 -35.18 -3.61
C SER A 134 9.26 -34.00 -3.97
N ASP A 135 10.28 -34.24 -4.81
CA ASP A 135 11.15 -33.19 -5.37
C ASP A 135 10.42 -32.24 -6.32
N SER A 136 9.28 -32.66 -6.88
CA SER A 136 8.47 -31.86 -7.79
C SER A 136 7.59 -30.86 -7.05
N LEU A 137 7.50 -29.65 -7.61
CA LEU A 137 6.46 -28.69 -7.24
C LEU A 137 5.09 -29.31 -7.48
N TYR A 138 4.19 -29.21 -6.52
CA TYR A 138 2.84 -29.76 -6.65
C TYR A 138 1.81 -28.63 -6.73
N ASN A 139 0.76 -28.85 -7.52
CA ASN A 139 -0.32 -27.88 -7.69
C ASN A 139 -1.59 -28.37 -7.01
N ILE A 140 -2.32 -27.47 -6.37
CA ILE A 140 -3.67 -27.71 -5.88
C ILE A 140 -4.61 -26.98 -6.80
N GLU A 141 -5.64 -27.67 -7.28
CA GLU A 141 -6.59 -27.13 -8.24
C GLU A 141 -8.03 -27.40 -7.78
N VAL A 142 -8.88 -26.40 -7.97
CA VAL A 142 -10.32 -26.46 -7.73
C VAL A 142 -11.06 -26.25 -9.04
N GLU A 143 -11.75 -27.30 -9.46
CA GLU A 143 -12.57 -27.28 -10.66
C GLU A 143 -14.06 -27.15 -10.32
N TYR A 144 -14.67 -25.98 -10.58
CA TYR A 144 -16.11 -25.75 -10.44
C TYR A 144 -16.91 -26.30 -11.60
N SER A 145 -18.02 -26.97 -11.32
CA SER A 145 -18.90 -27.52 -12.37
C SER A 145 -19.59 -26.44 -13.23
N ARG A 146 -19.74 -25.21 -12.71
CA ARG A 146 -20.39 -24.08 -13.40
C ARG A 146 -19.40 -22.95 -13.72
N LYS A 147 -19.58 -22.31 -14.88
CA LYS A 147 -18.67 -21.28 -15.43
C LYS A 147 -18.80 -19.88 -14.83
N LYS A 148 -19.94 -19.52 -14.23
CA LYS A 148 -20.19 -18.18 -13.65
C LYS A 148 -20.90 -18.31 -12.32
N MET A 149 -20.36 -17.67 -11.29
CA MET A 149 -20.96 -17.57 -9.97
C MET A 149 -20.67 -16.21 -9.37
N TYR A 150 -21.68 -15.61 -8.76
CA TYR A 150 -21.54 -14.47 -7.87
C TYR A 150 -21.77 -14.98 -6.45
N PRO A 151 -20.71 -15.21 -5.64
CA PRO A 151 -20.91 -15.65 -4.27
C PRO A 151 -21.71 -14.59 -3.51
N VAL A 152 -22.74 -15.01 -2.77
CA VAL A 152 -23.45 -14.11 -1.85
C VAL A 152 -22.54 -13.84 -0.67
N ASN A 153 -21.96 -12.64 -0.63
CA ASN A 153 -21.12 -12.24 0.48
C ASN A 153 -21.99 -11.93 1.71
N VAL A 154 -22.00 -12.84 2.68
CA VAL A 154 -22.74 -12.63 3.93
C VAL A 154 -21.84 -11.88 4.91
N PRO A 155 -22.20 -10.65 5.32
CA PRO A 155 -21.37 -9.87 6.22
C PRO A 155 -21.26 -10.54 7.60
N PRO A 156 -20.16 -10.30 8.33
CA PRO A 156 -20.01 -10.78 9.71
C PRO A 156 -21.05 -10.13 10.63
N PHE A 157 -21.18 -10.65 11.86
CA PHE A 157 -22.15 -10.12 12.82
C PHE A 157 -21.93 -8.66 13.16
N VAL A 158 -20.67 -8.23 13.21
CA VAL A 158 -20.28 -6.83 13.35
C VAL A 158 -19.38 -6.47 12.18
N PHE A 159 -19.76 -5.44 11.44
CA PHE A 159 -18.93 -4.81 10.42
C PHE A 159 -19.09 -3.30 10.52
N ALA A 160 -18.16 -2.58 9.93
CA ALA A 160 -18.19 -1.13 9.94
C ALA A 160 -17.78 -0.58 8.57
N SER A 161 -18.35 0.55 8.22
CA SER A 161 -18.03 1.32 7.01
C SER A 161 -17.73 2.75 7.39
N ARG A 162 -16.73 3.35 6.76
CA ARG A 162 -16.19 4.67 7.08
C ARG A 162 -16.10 5.52 5.83
N TYR A 163 -16.48 6.79 5.94
CA TYR A 163 -16.45 7.74 4.84
C TYR A 163 -16.27 9.18 5.33
N ILE A 164 -15.81 10.05 4.43
CA ILE A 164 -15.67 11.49 4.68
C ILE A 164 -17.03 12.17 4.43
N THR A 165 -17.37 13.12 5.28
CA THR A 165 -18.53 14.00 5.20
C THR A 165 -18.07 15.45 5.14
N GLY A 166 -18.89 16.35 4.58
CA GLY A 166 -18.57 17.77 4.44
C GLY A 166 -18.39 18.18 2.98
N TYR A 167 -18.38 19.49 2.75
CA TYR A 167 -18.18 20.11 1.44
C TYR A 167 -17.13 21.22 1.55
N GLY A 168 -16.39 21.44 0.45
CA GLY A 168 -15.31 22.42 0.42
C GLY A 168 -13.99 21.88 0.99
N GLN A 169 -13.03 22.79 1.17
CA GLN A 169 -11.67 22.51 1.65
C GLN A 169 -11.37 23.21 2.99
N GLU A 170 -12.41 23.62 3.72
CA GLU A 170 -12.28 24.31 5.02
C GLU A 170 -12.70 23.38 6.18
N PHE A 171 -13.91 22.81 6.08
CA PHE A 171 -14.49 21.91 7.08
C PHE A 171 -14.83 20.55 6.49
N GLY A 172 -14.55 19.51 7.26
CA GLY A 172 -14.88 18.13 6.95
C GLY A 172 -15.35 17.38 8.18
N GLY A 173 -15.64 16.09 7.99
CA GLY A 173 -15.96 15.19 9.07
C GLY A 173 -15.69 13.75 8.66
N ILE A 174 -15.43 12.91 9.65
CA ILE A 174 -15.27 11.47 9.49
C ILE A 174 -16.48 10.83 10.10
N THR A 175 -17.16 10.00 9.33
CA THR A 175 -18.32 9.25 9.79
C THR A 175 -18.05 7.75 9.67
N THR A 176 -18.14 7.05 10.79
CA THR A 176 -18.00 5.59 10.89
C THR A 176 -19.34 4.98 11.31
N LYS A 177 -19.93 4.18 10.42
CA LYS A 177 -21.14 3.39 10.68
C LYS A 177 -20.76 2.00 11.15
N ILE A 178 -21.24 1.60 12.32
CA ILE A 178 -21.02 0.29 12.92
C ILE A 178 -22.34 -0.46 12.89
N HIS A 179 -22.36 -1.61 12.22
CA HIS A 179 -23.52 -2.45 12.04
C HIS A 179 -23.47 -3.62 13.01
N ASN A 180 -24.52 -3.83 13.80
CA ASN A 180 -24.72 -5.05 14.58
C ASN A 180 -25.86 -5.85 13.96
N ARG A 181 -25.53 -7.00 13.36
CA ARG A 181 -26.51 -7.95 12.79
C ARG A 181 -26.92 -9.03 13.79
N PHE A 182 -26.34 -9.03 14.98
CA PHE A 182 -26.67 -9.98 16.03
C PHE A 182 -27.96 -9.57 16.76
N TRP A 183 -28.64 -10.55 17.37
CA TRP A 183 -29.92 -10.35 18.06
C TRP A 183 -29.78 -9.74 19.47
N GLN A 184 -28.56 -9.60 19.97
CA GLN A 184 -28.25 -9.00 21.27
C GLN A 184 -27.41 -7.73 21.07
N PRO A 185 -27.49 -6.77 22.02
CA PRO A 185 -26.57 -5.64 22.07
C PRO A 185 -25.12 -6.12 22.15
N GLN A 186 -24.24 -5.44 21.43
CA GLN A 186 -22.82 -5.80 21.36
C GLN A 186 -21.97 -4.62 21.80
N LYS A 187 -21.09 -4.85 22.78
CA LYS A 187 -20.06 -3.88 23.16
C LYS A 187 -18.96 -3.89 22.13
N VAL A 188 -18.62 -2.70 21.64
CA VAL A 188 -17.67 -2.46 20.56
C VAL A 188 -16.74 -1.32 20.97
N ILE A 189 -15.45 -1.49 20.67
CA ILE A 189 -14.42 -0.46 20.81
C ILE A 189 -14.11 0.04 19.41
N LEU A 190 -14.39 1.31 19.15
CA LEU A 190 -13.92 2.02 17.97
C LEU A 190 -12.62 2.74 18.31
N LEU A 191 -11.55 2.42 17.61
CA LEU A 191 -10.26 3.08 17.70
C LEU A 191 -9.93 3.79 16.39
N GLU A 192 -9.77 5.09 16.47
CA GLU A 192 -9.39 6.01 15.40
C GLU A 192 -8.00 6.59 15.70
N ASN A 193 -7.09 6.45 14.73
CA ASN A 193 -5.76 7.06 14.76
C ASN A 193 -5.66 8.04 13.60
N ILE A 194 -5.95 9.31 13.89
CA ILE A 194 -6.17 10.35 12.89
C ILE A 194 -4.88 11.16 12.73
N PRO A 195 -4.33 11.35 11.52
CA PRO A 195 -3.10 12.10 11.32
C PRO A 195 -3.18 13.53 11.86
N TRP A 196 -2.04 14.09 12.27
CA TRP A 196 -1.96 15.42 12.89
C TRP A 196 -2.46 16.56 11.99
N PHE A 197 -2.40 16.38 10.66
CA PHE A 197 -2.86 17.37 9.67
C PHE A 197 -4.39 17.35 9.46
N VAL A 198 -5.10 16.51 10.19
CA VAL A 198 -6.57 16.43 10.23
C VAL A 198 -7.01 16.77 11.66
N PRO A 199 -6.92 18.03 12.08
CA PRO A 199 -7.31 18.44 13.43
C PRO A 199 -8.77 18.11 13.71
N THR A 200 -8.99 17.17 14.63
CA THR A 200 -10.33 16.73 15.04
C THR A 200 -10.66 17.25 16.42
N TYR A 201 -11.90 17.68 16.63
CA TYR A 201 -12.33 18.22 17.91
C TYR A 201 -13.27 17.29 18.66
N LEU A 202 -12.92 16.93 19.89
CA LEU A 202 -13.73 16.04 20.72
C LEU A 202 -15.16 16.57 20.96
N HIS A 203 -15.35 17.89 21.04
CA HIS A 203 -16.67 18.48 21.25
C HIS A 203 -17.64 18.26 20.08
N SER A 204 -17.13 17.93 18.89
CA SER A 204 -17.93 17.61 17.71
C SER A 204 -18.36 16.14 17.63
N LEU A 205 -17.86 15.29 18.54
CA LEU A 205 -18.17 13.86 18.58
C LEU A 205 -19.68 13.64 18.79
N LYS A 206 -20.34 13.10 17.76
CA LYS A 206 -21.75 12.73 17.79
C LYS A 206 -21.85 11.22 17.60
N VAL A 207 -22.57 10.55 18.50
CA VAL A 207 -22.84 9.11 18.42
C VAL A 207 -24.34 8.92 18.34
N LYS A 208 -24.82 8.42 17.20
CA LYS A 208 -26.25 8.37 16.86
C LYS A 208 -26.70 6.98 16.45
N HIS A 209 -27.92 6.63 16.83
CA HIS A 209 -28.66 5.49 16.28
C HIS A 209 -29.95 6.01 15.65
N GLY A 210 -29.96 6.08 14.32
CA GLY A 210 -30.95 6.90 13.61
C GLY A 210 -30.83 8.35 14.07
N ASP A 211 -31.93 8.91 14.57
CA ASP A 211 -31.97 10.29 15.08
C ASP A 211 -31.72 10.40 16.59
N ARG A 212 -31.49 9.28 17.29
CA ARG A 212 -31.29 9.28 18.75
C ARG A 212 -29.82 9.32 19.10
N ASP A 213 -29.44 10.26 19.96
CA ASP A 213 -28.09 10.32 20.51
C ASP A 213 -27.88 9.18 21.54
N ILE A 214 -26.77 8.46 21.40
CA ILE A 214 -26.32 7.43 22.33
C ILE A 214 -25.11 7.96 23.08
N LYS A 215 -25.13 7.85 24.41
CA LYS A 215 -23.96 8.18 25.23
C LYS A 215 -22.94 7.03 25.19
N PRO A 216 -21.68 7.28 24.80
CA PRO A 216 -20.62 6.29 24.92
C PRO A 216 -20.38 5.88 26.38
N ILE A 217 -19.96 4.64 26.59
CA ILE A 217 -19.65 4.11 27.93
C ILE A 217 -18.33 4.72 28.44
N LYS A 218 -17.34 4.79 27.56
CA LYS A 218 -16.03 5.37 27.86
C LYS A 218 -15.45 5.99 26.60
N ILE A 219 -14.79 7.13 26.77
CA ILE A 219 -14.05 7.81 25.72
C ILE A 219 -12.63 8.03 26.24
N GLU A 220 -11.63 7.64 25.46
CA GLU A 220 -10.24 8.01 25.68
C GLU A 220 -9.78 8.82 24.46
N TYR A 221 -9.42 10.08 24.71
CA TYR A 221 -8.99 11.00 23.67
C TYR A 221 -7.62 11.56 24.03
N LYS A 222 -6.68 11.52 23.07
CA LYS A 222 -5.39 12.20 23.18
C LYS A 222 -5.27 13.15 21.99
N PRO A 223 -5.17 14.47 22.22
CA PRO A 223 -5.07 15.43 21.13
C PRO A 223 -3.78 15.19 20.33
N GLY A 224 -3.84 15.43 19.02
CA GLY A 224 -2.67 15.45 18.16
C GLY A 224 -1.73 16.59 18.52
N LYS A 225 -0.50 16.52 18.00
CA LYS A 225 0.47 17.60 18.04
C LYS A 225 1.05 17.72 16.64
N ASP A 226 1.00 18.92 16.07
CA ASP A 226 1.44 19.20 14.71
C ASP A 226 2.82 18.61 14.42
N ARG A 227 2.92 17.84 13.34
CA ARG A 227 4.15 17.18 12.84
C ARG A 227 4.81 16.20 13.80
N GLU A 228 4.23 15.94 14.97
CA GLU A 228 4.82 15.05 15.98
C GLU A 228 3.92 13.86 16.31
N ARG A 229 2.62 14.09 16.51
CA ARG A 229 1.72 13.08 17.09
C ARG A 229 0.33 13.10 16.45
N PRO A 230 -0.21 11.96 16.00
CA PRO A 230 -1.60 11.86 15.54
C PRO A 230 -2.60 12.03 16.70
N PHE A 231 -3.84 12.34 16.36
CA PHE A 231 -4.98 12.31 17.27
C PHE A 231 -5.38 10.86 17.54
N TYR A 232 -5.54 10.53 18.82
CA TYR A 232 -6.01 9.21 19.26
C TYR A 232 -7.42 9.36 19.82
N LEU A 233 -8.37 8.63 19.24
CA LEU A 233 -9.74 8.58 19.72
C LEU A 233 -10.17 7.13 19.88
N GLU A 234 -10.48 6.73 21.11
CA GLU A 234 -11.00 5.42 21.45
C GLU A 234 -12.36 5.57 22.13
N VAL A 235 -13.38 4.95 21.56
CA VAL A 235 -14.77 5.06 22.01
C VAL A 235 -15.31 3.66 22.28
N LEU A 236 -15.63 3.39 23.54
CA LEU A 236 -16.36 2.20 23.95
C LEU A 236 -17.86 2.51 23.89
N LEU A 237 -18.56 1.79 23.02
CA LEU A 237 -19.99 1.98 22.79
C LEU A 237 -20.72 0.63 22.76
N GLU A 238 -22.01 0.68 23.11
CA GLU A 238 -22.89 -0.47 23.02
C GLU A 238 -23.80 -0.29 21.80
N VAL A 239 -23.62 -1.15 20.81
CA VAL A 239 -24.44 -1.16 19.59
C VAL A 239 -25.68 -2.01 19.86
N PRO A 240 -26.91 -1.47 19.79
CA PRO A 240 -28.12 -2.25 20.02
C PRO A 240 -28.26 -3.45 19.07
N ALA A 241 -29.14 -4.38 19.40
CA ALA A 241 -29.43 -5.54 18.56
C ALA A 241 -29.97 -5.12 17.18
N ARG A 242 -29.49 -5.78 16.13
CA ARG A 242 -29.98 -5.60 14.74
C ARG A 242 -30.04 -4.14 14.28
N SER A 243 -29.09 -3.32 14.73
CA SER A 243 -29.08 -1.88 14.47
C SER A 243 -27.78 -1.37 13.88
N VAL A 244 -27.76 -0.06 13.58
CA VAL A 244 -26.59 0.65 13.06
C VAL A 244 -26.35 1.89 13.91
N VAL A 245 -25.14 2.01 14.46
CA VAL A 245 -24.70 3.19 15.20
C VAL A 245 -23.72 3.97 14.34
N THR A 246 -23.93 5.27 14.24
CA THR A 246 -23.09 6.20 13.48
C THR A 246 -22.28 7.02 14.47
N VAL A 247 -20.96 6.97 14.35
CA VAL A 247 -20.03 7.82 15.08
C VAL A 247 -19.48 8.84 14.10
N SER A 248 -19.67 10.12 14.37
CA SER A 248 -19.15 11.21 13.53
C SER A 248 -18.34 12.20 14.34
N VAL A 249 -17.23 12.66 13.77
CA VAL A 249 -16.35 13.71 14.31
C VAL A 249 -16.03 14.68 13.19
N GLU A 250 -16.08 15.97 13.49
CA GLU A 250 -15.74 17.06 12.56
C GLU A 250 -14.24 17.37 12.65
N PHE A 251 -13.68 17.77 11.52
CA PHE A 251 -12.27 18.16 11.40
C PHE A 251 -12.10 19.35 10.47
N ASP A 252 -11.02 20.10 10.66
CA ASP A 252 -10.64 21.19 9.77
C ASP A 252 -9.50 20.75 8.85
N TYR A 253 -9.39 21.36 7.67
CA TYR A 253 -8.25 21.11 6.79
C TYR A 253 -7.04 21.96 7.23
N ALA A 254 -5.94 21.31 7.59
CA ALA A 254 -4.70 22.01 7.93
C ALA A 254 -3.91 22.41 6.68
N PHE A 255 -3.30 23.59 6.72
CA PHE A 255 -2.33 24.00 5.71
C PHE A 255 -0.98 23.32 5.94
N LEU A 256 -0.56 22.53 4.95
CA LEU A 256 0.77 21.94 4.90
C LEU A 256 1.78 22.86 4.22
N LYS A 257 3.05 22.70 4.57
CA LYS A 257 4.15 23.34 3.85
C LYS A 257 4.31 22.67 2.48
N TRP A 258 4.81 23.41 1.50
CA TRP A 258 5.04 22.87 0.14
C TRP A 258 5.93 21.62 0.12
N GLN A 259 6.89 21.51 1.05
CA GLN A 259 7.78 20.34 1.19
C GLN A 259 7.10 19.10 1.80
N GLU A 260 5.91 19.26 2.38
CA GLU A 260 5.16 18.18 3.03
C GLU A 260 4.19 17.49 2.07
N TYR A 261 4.00 18.06 0.87
CA TYR A 261 3.18 17.44 -0.16
C TYR A 261 3.91 16.28 -0.84
N PRO A 262 3.21 15.18 -1.16
CA PRO A 262 3.75 14.18 -2.07
C PRO A 262 4.00 14.80 -3.46
N PRO A 263 4.83 14.17 -4.30
CA PRO A 263 5.12 14.67 -5.66
C PRO A 263 3.87 14.97 -6.51
N ASP A 264 2.77 14.24 -6.27
CA ASP A 264 1.44 14.56 -6.80
C ASP A 264 0.54 15.09 -5.68
N ALA A 265 0.48 16.41 -5.55
CA ALA A 265 -0.34 17.07 -4.54
C ALA A 265 -1.86 16.92 -4.79
N ASN A 266 -2.28 16.66 -6.03
CA ASN A 266 -3.70 16.57 -6.39
C ASN A 266 -4.31 15.21 -6.03
N HIS A 267 -3.48 14.18 -5.84
CA HIS A 267 -3.92 12.84 -5.42
C HIS A 267 -4.54 12.82 -4.01
N GLY A 268 -4.13 13.74 -3.14
CA GLY A 268 -4.56 13.81 -1.75
C GLY A 268 -3.75 12.92 -0.80
N PHE A 269 -4.11 13.00 0.48
CA PHE A 269 -3.40 12.34 1.57
C PHE A 269 -4.17 11.12 2.06
N TYR A 270 -3.48 9.99 2.14
CA TYR A 270 -4.04 8.79 2.74
C TYR A 270 -4.16 8.91 4.26
N MET A 271 -5.35 8.63 4.75
CA MET A 271 -5.66 8.47 6.15
C MET A 271 -5.89 6.99 6.46
N GLY A 272 -5.21 6.50 7.50
CA GLY A 272 -5.34 5.11 7.94
C GLY A 272 -6.77 4.72 8.29
N SER A 273 -7.07 3.42 8.19
CA SER A 273 -8.35 2.83 8.59
C SER A 273 -8.58 2.92 10.09
N ALA A 274 -9.85 3.00 10.51
CA ALA A 274 -10.23 2.79 11.89
C ALA A 274 -10.25 1.30 12.22
N SER A 275 -10.12 0.95 13.50
CA SER A 275 -10.28 -0.43 13.95
C SER A 275 -11.47 -0.57 14.88
N VAL A 276 -12.27 -1.60 14.64
CA VAL A 276 -13.48 -1.93 15.39
C VAL A 276 -13.25 -3.28 16.05
N THR A 277 -13.14 -3.29 17.38
CA THR A 277 -12.90 -4.50 18.16
C THR A 277 -14.15 -4.88 18.95
N ALA A 278 -14.58 -6.13 18.83
CA ALA A 278 -15.77 -6.65 19.51
C ALA A 278 -15.54 -8.07 20.03
N TYR A 279 -16.21 -8.44 21.12
CA TYR A 279 -16.20 -9.80 21.67
C TYR A 279 -17.50 -10.52 21.29
N LEU A 280 -17.47 -11.28 20.20
CA LEU A 280 -18.66 -11.89 19.61
C LEU A 280 -19.03 -13.19 20.35
N PRO A 281 -20.32 -13.48 20.56
CA PRO A 281 -20.78 -14.71 21.22
C PRO A 281 -20.76 -15.95 20.29
N SER A 282 -20.53 -15.78 18.99
CA SER A 282 -20.54 -16.86 18.01
C SER A 282 -19.38 -16.72 17.01
N ALA A 283 -18.86 -17.87 16.56
CA ALA A 283 -17.71 -17.98 15.65
C ALA A 283 -18.07 -17.86 14.16
N ARG A 284 -19.21 -17.28 13.80
CA ARG A 284 -19.60 -17.12 12.40
C ARG A 284 -18.56 -16.27 11.67
N ASN A 285 -18.01 -16.79 10.58
CA ASN A 285 -16.94 -16.15 9.79
C ASN A 285 -15.72 -15.76 10.65
N TYR A 286 -15.43 -16.52 11.71
CA TYR A 286 -14.28 -16.28 12.60
C TYR A 286 -13.05 -17.10 12.17
N THR A 287 -11.97 -16.42 11.79
CA THR A 287 -10.76 -17.06 11.25
C THR A 287 -9.51 -16.89 12.11
N ALA A 288 -9.62 -16.34 13.32
CA ALA A 288 -8.47 -16.14 14.19
C ALA A 288 -8.25 -17.31 15.17
N PRO A 289 -6.99 -17.63 15.55
CA PRO A 289 -6.72 -18.56 16.63
C PRO A 289 -7.14 -17.96 17.99
N PRO A 290 -7.50 -18.79 18.98
CA PRO A 290 -7.82 -18.29 20.31
C PRO A 290 -6.56 -17.79 21.04
N ARG A 291 -6.71 -17.07 22.16
CA ARG A 291 -5.59 -16.38 22.84
C ARG A 291 -4.57 -17.32 23.50
N ASP A 292 -4.95 -18.55 23.76
CA ASP A 292 -4.15 -19.61 24.38
C ASP A 292 -3.47 -20.54 23.36
N LYS A 293 -3.74 -20.35 22.06
CA LYS A 293 -3.22 -21.21 20.98
C LYS A 293 -2.65 -20.39 19.84
N THR A 294 -1.62 -20.91 19.19
CA THR A 294 -0.88 -20.20 18.13
C THR A 294 -1.31 -20.66 16.75
N LEU A 295 -1.54 -21.97 16.57
CA LEU A 295 -1.85 -22.53 15.27
C LEU A 295 -3.36 -22.45 14.98
N PHE A 296 -3.72 -22.09 13.75
CA PHE A 296 -5.12 -22.07 13.32
C PHE A 296 -5.81 -23.43 13.45
N ILE A 297 -5.09 -24.54 13.25
CA ILE A 297 -5.62 -25.90 13.38
C ILE A 297 -6.17 -26.19 14.80
N GLU A 298 -5.61 -25.54 15.82
CA GLU A 298 -6.05 -25.70 17.21
C GLU A 298 -7.35 -24.93 17.50
N SER A 299 -7.82 -24.12 16.55
CA SER A 299 -9.13 -23.46 16.61
C SER A 299 -10.28 -24.36 16.13
N LEU A 300 -9.98 -25.53 15.56
CA LEU A 300 -10.99 -26.48 15.09
C LEU A 300 -11.66 -27.18 16.26
N ASN A 301 -13.00 -27.29 16.22
CA ASN A 301 -13.83 -27.85 17.31
C ASN A 301 -13.62 -27.18 18.69
N ALA A 302 -13.03 -25.98 18.73
CA ALA A 302 -12.77 -25.24 19.95
C ALA A 302 -13.89 -24.23 20.22
N SER A 303 -15.08 -24.71 20.58
CA SER A 303 -16.20 -23.84 20.98
C SER A 303 -15.89 -23.09 22.27
N ARG A 304 -16.19 -21.80 22.30
CA ARG A 304 -15.92 -20.89 23.44
C ARG A 304 -17.09 -19.98 23.72
N ILE A 305 -17.05 -19.37 24.91
CA ILE A 305 -18.03 -18.39 25.39
C ILE A 305 -18.05 -17.13 24.50
N GLY A 306 -16.90 -16.76 23.91
CA GLY A 306 -16.85 -15.73 22.90
C GLY A 306 -15.51 -15.61 22.18
N TYR A 307 -15.53 -14.80 21.13
CA TYR A 307 -14.51 -14.69 20.10
C TYR A 307 -14.14 -13.22 19.90
N LEU A 308 -12.88 -12.89 20.17
CA LEU A 308 -12.38 -11.54 19.97
C LEU A 308 -12.14 -11.30 18.49
N VAL A 309 -12.87 -10.36 17.90
CA VAL A 309 -12.74 -9.97 16.49
C VAL A 309 -12.30 -8.52 16.41
N ARG A 310 -11.37 -8.26 15.50
CA ARG A 310 -10.99 -6.92 15.08
C ARG A 310 -11.26 -6.78 13.59
N VAL A 311 -12.09 -5.81 13.22
CA VAL A 311 -12.41 -5.45 11.85
C VAL A 311 -11.74 -4.09 11.57
N THR A 312 -11.10 -3.96 10.42
CA THR A 312 -10.57 -2.68 9.93
C THR A 312 -11.55 -2.07 8.94
N THR A 313 -11.76 -0.76 9.05
CA THR A 313 -12.60 -0.02 8.09
C THR A 313 -11.78 0.41 6.86
N GLU A 314 -12.42 1.15 5.97
CA GLU A 314 -11.83 1.71 4.77
C GLU A 314 -10.76 2.77 5.10
N THR A 315 -9.70 2.81 4.30
CA THR A 315 -8.76 3.93 4.27
C THR A 315 -9.40 5.11 3.55
N LEU A 316 -9.21 6.31 4.07
CA LEU A 316 -9.78 7.52 3.48
C LEU A 316 -8.71 8.28 2.71
N ILE A 317 -9.11 9.00 1.65
CA ILE A 317 -8.24 9.94 0.94
C ILE A 317 -8.78 11.34 1.21
N ILE A 318 -7.94 12.20 1.77
CA ILE A 318 -8.28 13.57 2.13
C ILE A 318 -7.55 14.52 1.19
N THR A 319 -8.31 15.31 0.43
CA THR A 319 -7.76 16.33 -0.47
C THR A 319 -7.56 17.63 0.30
N LEU A 320 -6.33 17.86 0.77
CA LEU A 320 -5.96 19.11 1.44
C LEU A 320 -5.87 20.27 0.43
N PRO A 321 -6.08 21.52 0.87
CA PRO A 321 -5.95 22.69 0.01
C PRO A 321 -4.50 22.86 -0.49
N THR A 322 -4.28 22.55 -1.77
CA THR A 322 -2.96 22.57 -2.41
C THR A 322 -2.45 24.02 -2.54
N PRO A 323 -1.22 24.34 -2.08
CA PRO A 323 -0.64 25.65 -2.28
C PRO A 323 -0.28 25.87 -3.76
N ASP A 324 -0.07 27.13 -4.15
CA ASP A 324 0.45 27.45 -5.47
C ASP A 324 1.92 27.01 -5.60
N PHE A 325 2.15 25.90 -6.28
CA PHE A 325 3.49 25.38 -6.55
C PHE A 325 4.24 26.18 -7.63
N SER A 326 3.55 27.01 -8.41
CA SER A 326 4.17 27.70 -9.55
C SER A 326 5.18 28.78 -9.10
N MET A 327 4.90 29.48 -8.00
CA MET A 327 5.81 30.52 -7.49
C MET A 327 7.21 29.99 -7.17
N PRO A 328 7.37 28.94 -6.33
CA PRO A 328 8.68 28.34 -6.08
C PRO A 328 9.37 27.85 -7.36
N TYR A 329 8.65 27.19 -8.26
CA TYR A 329 9.25 26.70 -9.50
C TYR A 329 9.74 27.81 -10.41
N ASN A 330 8.98 28.90 -10.53
CA ASN A 330 9.40 30.07 -11.31
C ASN A 330 10.69 30.69 -10.74
N VAL A 331 10.81 30.78 -9.41
CA VAL A 331 12.02 31.28 -8.75
C VAL A 331 13.20 30.34 -8.96
N ILE A 332 13.00 29.02 -8.87
CA ILE A 332 14.04 28.01 -9.11
C ILE A 332 14.51 28.08 -10.56
N CYS A 333 13.60 28.17 -11.53
CA CYS A 333 13.94 28.35 -12.94
C CYS A 333 14.76 29.62 -13.16
N LEU A 334 14.35 30.75 -12.57
CA LEU A 334 15.10 32.00 -12.68
C LEU A 334 16.50 31.86 -12.08
N ALA A 335 16.63 31.36 -10.84
CA ALA A 335 17.93 31.18 -10.21
C ALA A 335 18.84 30.23 -11.01
N CYS A 336 18.29 29.11 -11.51
CA CYS A 336 19.03 28.17 -12.35
C CYS A 336 19.53 28.82 -13.64
N THR A 337 18.69 29.63 -14.30
CA THR A 337 19.10 30.36 -15.52
C THR A 337 20.20 31.38 -15.24
N VAL A 338 20.12 32.13 -14.13
CA VAL A 338 21.17 33.07 -13.72
C VAL A 338 22.49 32.35 -13.44
N VAL A 339 22.43 31.23 -12.71
CA VAL A 339 23.62 30.41 -12.43
C VAL A 339 24.21 29.83 -13.72
N ALA A 340 23.39 29.31 -14.63
CA ALA A 340 23.85 28.77 -15.90
C ALA A 340 24.53 29.83 -16.78
N LEU A 341 23.96 31.04 -16.83
CA LEU A 341 24.54 32.17 -17.58
C LEU A 341 25.84 32.68 -16.94
N ALA A 342 25.93 32.70 -15.61
CA ALA A 342 27.11 33.17 -14.88
C ALA A 342 28.25 32.14 -14.88
N PHE A 343 27.93 30.84 -14.90
CA PHE A 343 28.90 29.76 -14.78
C PHE A 343 29.95 29.78 -15.90
N GLY A 344 29.53 29.97 -17.15
CA GLY A 344 30.44 30.01 -18.29
C GLY A 344 31.53 31.10 -18.16
N PRO A 345 31.16 32.39 -17.99
CA PRO A 345 32.11 33.46 -17.76
C PRO A 345 33.01 33.25 -16.53
N LEU A 346 32.43 32.86 -15.39
CA LEU A 346 33.20 32.61 -14.15
C LEU A 346 34.21 31.49 -14.32
N HIS A 347 33.79 30.38 -14.92
CA HIS A 347 34.67 29.26 -15.23
C HIS A 347 35.80 29.67 -16.18
N ASN A 348 35.47 30.46 -17.21
CA ASN A 348 36.44 30.92 -18.22
C ASN A 348 37.51 31.85 -17.60
N ILE A 349 37.11 32.77 -16.72
CA ILE A 349 38.03 33.68 -16.02
C ILE A 349 38.92 32.92 -15.03
N THR A 350 38.37 31.95 -14.31
CA THR A 350 39.11 31.21 -13.27
C THR A 350 40.04 30.13 -13.83
N THR A 351 39.75 29.58 -15.02
CA THR A 351 40.55 28.50 -15.61
C THR A 351 41.52 28.96 -16.71
N LYS A 352 41.26 30.05 -17.42
CA LYS A 352 42.19 30.52 -18.47
C LYS A 352 43.31 31.38 -17.89
N LYS A 353 44.56 30.97 -18.18
CA LYS A 353 45.74 31.83 -17.99
C LYS A 353 45.75 32.93 -19.05
N PHE A 354 45.68 34.19 -18.61
CA PHE A 354 45.85 35.34 -19.49
C PHE A 354 47.31 35.45 -19.94
N LEU A 355 47.57 35.14 -21.22
CA LEU A 355 48.86 35.42 -21.85
C LEU A 355 48.83 36.84 -22.41
N VAL A 356 49.57 37.75 -21.77
CA VAL A 356 49.73 39.13 -22.25
C VAL A 356 50.63 39.11 -23.48
N LEU A 357 50.05 39.22 -24.67
CA LEU A 357 50.79 39.50 -25.90
C LEU A 357 51.20 40.98 -25.87
N LYS A 358 52.49 41.26 -25.65
CA LYS A 358 53.05 42.62 -25.77
C LYS A 358 52.76 43.17 -27.16
N SER A 359 51.92 44.21 -27.23
CA SER A 359 51.62 44.93 -28.47
C SER A 359 52.88 45.59 -29.03
N GLN A 360 53.45 45.03 -30.10
CA GLN A 360 54.50 45.68 -30.86
C GLN A 360 53.87 46.82 -31.68
N LYS A 361 54.14 48.08 -31.31
CA LYS A 361 53.92 49.26 -32.14
C LYS A 361 54.64 49.09 -33.49
N LYS A 362 53.94 48.59 -34.51
CA LYS A 362 54.42 48.58 -35.90
C LYS A 362 53.79 49.73 -36.68
N GLY A 363 54.45 50.88 -36.53
CA GLY A 363 54.59 52.04 -37.42
C GLY A 363 53.51 52.36 -38.47
N LEU A 364 52.92 53.56 -38.29
CA LEU A 364 52.22 54.39 -39.30
C LEU A 364 52.92 54.46 -40.67
N ILE A 365 54.22 54.15 -40.74
CA ILE A 365 55.03 54.19 -41.96
C ILE A 365 54.59 53.13 -43.00
N ARG A 366 53.98 52.00 -42.56
CA ARG A 366 53.46 50.99 -43.51
C ARG A 366 52.12 51.37 -44.16
N GLU A 367 51.27 52.17 -43.50
CA GLU A 367 50.00 52.62 -44.06
C GLU A 367 50.17 53.69 -45.15
N LEU A 368 51.16 54.58 -45.01
CA LEU A 368 51.48 55.60 -46.03
C LEU A 368 52.03 54.97 -47.32
N ILE A 369 52.86 53.93 -47.21
CA ILE A 369 53.38 53.20 -48.38
C ILE A 369 52.28 52.34 -49.03
N GLY A 370 51.31 51.85 -48.25
CA GLY A 370 50.15 51.10 -48.76
C GLY A 370 49.19 51.95 -49.58
N LYS A 371 48.91 53.18 -49.13
CA LYS A 371 47.99 54.11 -49.82
C LYS A 371 48.56 54.61 -51.16
N ALA A 372 49.87 54.84 -51.26
CA ALA A 372 50.52 55.22 -52.52
C ALA A 372 50.48 54.09 -53.58
N LYS A 373 50.52 52.81 -53.18
CA LYS A 373 50.41 51.67 -54.09
C LYS A 373 48.97 51.32 -54.48
N GLN A 374 47.96 51.68 -53.66
CA GLN A 374 46.55 51.42 -53.97
C GLN A 374 45.94 52.41 -54.97
N ILE A 375 46.46 53.64 -55.06
CA ILE A 375 46.01 54.62 -56.07
C ILE A 375 46.43 54.18 -57.49
N PHE A 376 47.51 53.41 -57.63
CA PHE A 376 48.00 52.90 -58.92
C PHE A 376 47.39 51.56 -59.37
N LYS A 377 46.51 50.93 -58.57
CA LYS A 377 45.94 49.59 -58.89
C LYS A 377 44.41 49.57 -59.01
N LYS A 378 43.74 50.71 -58.82
CA LYS A 378 42.28 50.85 -58.87
C LYS A 378 41.79 51.19 -60.28
N ASP A 379 42.21 50.40 -61.28
CA ASP A 379 41.76 50.58 -62.66
C ASP A 379 41.47 49.29 -63.43
N LYS A 380 41.37 48.13 -62.76
CA LYS A 380 40.86 46.92 -63.40
C LYS A 380 39.96 46.09 -62.48
N THR A 381 38.80 45.77 -63.03
CA THR A 381 37.88 44.66 -62.74
C THR A 381 36.93 44.79 -61.54
N ALA A 382 35.72 45.20 -61.91
CA ALA A 382 34.45 45.02 -61.24
C ALA A 382 33.83 43.62 -61.49
N SER A 383 32.82 43.30 -60.68
CA SER A 383 31.60 42.50 -60.94
C SER A 383 31.38 41.17 -60.18
N LYS A 384 30.28 41.19 -59.39
CA LYS A 384 29.20 40.20 -59.08
C LYS A 384 29.54 38.93 -58.26
N GLU A 385 28.95 38.70 -57.07
CA GLU A 385 27.55 38.44 -56.61
C GLU A 385 27.15 36.94 -56.56
N ASP A 386 26.66 36.56 -55.37
CA ASP A 386 25.69 35.53 -54.97
C ASP A 386 25.99 34.02 -54.71
N ALA A 387 25.64 33.65 -53.45
CA ALA A 387 24.85 32.51 -52.94
C ALA A 387 25.32 31.04 -53.03
N SER A 388 25.43 30.37 -51.86
CA SER A 388 24.89 29.00 -51.63
C SER A 388 24.95 28.56 -50.15
N GLN A 389 23.93 27.79 -49.77
CA GLN A 389 23.51 27.31 -48.45
C GLN A 389 24.27 26.08 -47.90
N GLY A 390 24.34 26.00 -46.57
CA GLY A 390 24.01 24.87 -45.67
C GLY A 390 24.26 23.39 -46.03
N LYS A 391 25.01 22.70 -45.15
CA LYS A 391 24.59 21.46 -44.44
C LYS A 391 25.54 21.17 -43.24
N PRO A 392 25.03 20.77 -42.06
CA PRO A 392 25.84 20.42 -40.89
C PRO A 392 26.05 18.90 -40.72
N ASP A 393 27.27 18.52 -40.33
CA ASP A 393 27.67 17.15 -39.96
C ASP A 393 27.42 16.86 -38.47
N VAL A 394 26.91 15.65 -38.19
CA VAL A 394 26.66 15.07 -36.87
C VAL A 394 27.87 14.22 -36.43
N PRO A 395 28.35 14.34 -35.18
CA PRO A 395 29.20 13.31 -34.59
C PRO A 395 28.45 12.45 -33.54
N SER A 396 28.73 11.15 -33.63
CA SER A 396 28.28 10.03 -32.79
C SER A 396 28.92 9.97 -31.38
N PRO A 397 28.31 9.27 -30.41
CA PRO A 397 28.73 9.25 -29.01
C PRO A 397 29.86 8.24 -28.69
N GLU A 398 30.76 8.64 -27.79
CA GLU A 398 31.86 7.83 -27.24
C GLU A 398 31.39 6.75 -26.26
N LYS A 399 32.03 5.58 -26.34
CA LYS A 399 31.85 4.40 -25.50
C LYS A 399 32.56 4.58 -24.15
N CYS A 400 31.86 4.34 -23.05
CA CYS A 400 32.46 4.09 -21.73
C CYS A 400 32.86 2.61 -21.60
N THR A 401 34.13 2.37 -21.29
CA THR A 401 34.70 1.04 -20.98
C THR A 401 34.57 0.71 -19.50
N GLU A 402 34.03 -0.46 -19.20
CA GLU A 402 34.07 -1.13 -17.91
C GLU A 402 35.52 -1.50 -17.53
N HIS A 403 35.92 -1.19 -16.30
CA HIS A 403 37.08 -1.80 -15.65
C HIS A 403 36.61 -2.56 -14.41
N ASP A 404 36.82 -3.85 -14.48
CA ASP A 404 36.65 -4.85 -13.43
C ASP A 404 37.95 -4.93 -12.60
N LYS A 405 37.84 -4.95 -11.25
CA LYS A 405 38.73 -5.68 -10.32
C LYS A 405 38.43 -5.42 -8.82
N SER A 406 37.99 -6.50 -8.17
CA SER A 406 38.48 -7.04 -6.88
C SER A 406 38.65 -6.13 -5.66
N GLU A 407 37.74 -6.25 -4.69
CA GLU A 407 37.94 -6.89 -3.36
C GLU A 407 36.59 -7.18 -2.69
#